data_AF-T1CHP9-F1
#
_entry.id   AF-T1CHP9-F1
#
_cell.length_a   1.000
_cell.length_b   1.000
_cell.length_c   1.000
_cell.angle_alpha   90.00
_cell.angle_beta   90.00
_cell.angle_gamma   90.00
#
_symmetry.space_group_name_H-M   'P 1'
#
loop_
_entity.id
_entity.type
_entity.pdbx_description
1 polymer ?
#
loop_
_entity_poly.entity_id
_entity_poly.type
_entity_poly.pdbx_seq_one_letter_code
_entity_poly.pdbx_strand_id
1 'polypeptide(L)' 'EGPPAAGRLTEIHVPTRILVGDRDNPAMPHCANFLGRGIAGAKVDLVPGADHLLNLSRPDAFDRAVHEFVDRLPGAGE' A
#
# COMPACT_ATOMS: atom_id res chain seq x y z
N GLU A 1 -17.22 11.15 19.11
CA GLU A 1 -16.09 10.60 18.32
C GLU A 1 -16.55 9.30 17.67
N GLY A 2 -16.15 9.02 16.43
CA GLY A 2 -16.52 7.79 15.73
C GLY A 2 -15.60 6.61 16.10
N PRO A 3 -15.93 5.38 15.69
CA PRO A 3 -15.05 4.23 15.90
C PRO A 3 -13.70 4.43 15.18
N PRO A 4 -12.61 3.80 15.65
CA PRO A 4 -11.31 3.86 14.99
C PRO A 4 -11.39 3.49 13.51
N ALA A 5 -10.61 4.17 12.65
CA ALA A 5 -10.60 3.92 11.20
C ALA A 5 -10.24 2.46 10.85
N ALA A 6 -9.40 1.81 11.67
CA ALA A 6 -9.07 0.40 11.52
C ALA A 6 -10.30 -0.53 11.54
N GLY A 7 -11.39 -0.14 12.21
CA GLY A 7 -12.65 -0.88 12.23
C GLY A 7 -13.55 -0.67 11.00
N ARG A 8 -13.12 0.18 10.06
CA ARG A 8 -13.92 0.63 8.90
C ARG A 8 -13.24 0.34 7.56
N LEU A 9 -12.23 -0.52 7.52
CA LEU A 9 -11.50 -0.84 6.30
C LEU A 9 -12.39 -1.42 5.19
N THR A 10 -13.47 -2.12 5.56
CA THR A 10 -14.47 -2.66 4.63
C THR A 10 -15.27 -1.58 3.91
N GLU A 11 -15.24 -0.33 4.36
CA GLU A 11 -15.89 0.81 3.69
C GLU A 11 -15.10 1.30 2.47
N ILE A 12 -13.85 0.84 2.29
CA ILE A 12 -13.00 1.21 1.16
C ILE A 12 -13.32 0.31 -0.03
N HIS A 13 -13.91 0.91 -1.07
CA HIS A 13 -14.36 0.22 -2.29
C HIS A 13 -13.56 0.59 -3.55
N VAL A 14 -12.57 1.48 -3.44
CA VAL A 14 -11.72 1.92 -4.55
C VAL A 14 -10.47 1.05 -4.67
N PRO A 15 -9.86 0.93 -5.87
CA PRO A 15 -8.59 0.25 -6.03
C PRO A 15 -7.54 0.76 -5.03
N THR A 16 -6.90 -0.16 -4.32
CA THR A 16 -5.96 0.17 -3.24
C THR A 16 -4.67 -0.64 -3.35
N ARG A 17 -3.53 0.03 -3.29
CA ARG A 17 -2.19 -0.57 -3.27
C ARG A 17 -1.48 -0.12 -2.00
N ILE A 18 -0.85 -1.05 -1.29
CA ILE A 18 -0.13 -0.80 -0.04
C ILE A 18 1.32 -1.19 -0.27
N LEU A 19 2.24 -0.22 -0.16
CA LEU A 19 3.68 -0.45 -0.29
C LEU A 19 4.32 -0.42 1.10
N VAL A 20 5.16 -1.41 1.40
CA VAL A 20 5.89 -1.47 2.67
C VAL A 20 7.29 -2.04 2.45
N GLY A 21 8.29 -1.51 3.15
CA GLY A 21 9.66 -2.02 3.07
C GLY A 21 9.90 -3.23 3.96
N ASP A 22 10.73 -4.18 3.52
CA ASP A 22 11.11 -5.35 4.33
C ASP A 22 12.15 -5.05 5.43
N ARG A 23 12.80 -3.89 5.37
CA ARG A 23 13.74 -3.37 6.39
C ARG A 23 13.15 -2.26 7.25
N ASP A 24 11.86 -1.97 7.08
CA ASP A 24 11.14 -1.09 8.00
C ASP A 24 11.01 -1.77 9.38
N ASN A 25 10.53 -1.01 10.36
CA ASN A 25 10.09 -1.52 11.64
C ASN A 25 9.24 -2.79 11.45
N PRO A 26 9.51 -3.90 12.17
CA PRO A 26 8.77 -5.15 12.02
C PRO A 26 7.24 -5.03 12.17
N ALA A 27 6.74 -4.01 12.86
CA ALA A 27 5.31 -3.72 12.94
C ALA A 27 4.71 -3.31 11.59
N MET A 28 5.49 -2.72 10.68
CA MET A 28 4.98 -2.16 9.43
C MET A 28 4.51 -3.23 8.44
N PRO A 29 5.25 -4.32 8.18
CA PRO A 29 4.71 -5.44 7.39
C PRO A 29 3.44 -6.05 8.01
N HIS A 30 3.32 -6.10 9.34
CA HIS A 30 2.11 -6.58 10.02
C HIS A 30 0.92 -5.63 9.79
N CYS A 31 1.13 -4.31 9.93
CA CYS A 31 0.13 -3.31 9.63
C CYS A 31 -0.31 -3.36 8.16
N ALA A 32 0.64 -3.49 7.22
CA ALA A 32 0.35 -3.60 5.80
C ALA A 32 -0.49 -4.85 5.48
N ASN A 33 -0.17 -6.01 6.06
CA ASN A 33 -0.98 -7.21 5.93
C ASN A 33 -2.35 -7.08 6.59
N PHE A 34 -2.46 -6.40 7.73
CA PHE A 34 -3.75 -6.10 8.36
C PHE A 34 -4.65 -5.25 7.44
N LEU A 35 -4.10 -4.18 6.86
CA LEU A 35 -4.80 -3.34 5.89
C LEU A 35 -5.19 -4.14 4.64
N GLY A 36 -4.28 -4.94 4.07
CA GLY A 36 -4.52 -5.75 2.89
C GLY A 36 -5.61 -6.81 3.06
N ARG A 37 -5.80 -7.33 4.29
CA ARG A 37 -6.89 -8.25 4.61
C ARG A 37 -8.23 -7.55 4.84
N GLY A 38 -8.20 -6.31 5.34
CA GLY A 38 -9.40 -5.55 5.68
C GLY A 38 -10.02 -4.79 4.50
N ILE A 39 -9.24 -4.48 3.47
CA ILE A 39 -9.69 -3.70 2.30
C ILE A 39 -9.97 -4.63 1.13
N ALA A 40 -11.20 -4.63 0.63
CA ALA A 40 -11.59 -5.47 -0.50
C ALA A 40 -10.79 -5.11 -1.77
N GLY A 41 -10.12 -6.10 -2.36
CA GLY A 41 -9.32 -5.92 -3.58
C GLY A 41 -7.98 -5.21 -3.39
N ALA A 42 -7.58 -4.89 -2.15
CA ALA A 42 -6.27 -4.32 -1.89
C ALA A 42 -5.15 -5.31 -2.21
N LYS A 43 -4.01 -4.76 -2.65
CA LYS A 43 -2.78 -5.54 -2.82
C LYS A 43 -1.66 -4.94 -1.99
N VAL A 44 -0.91 -5.81 -1.32
CA VAL A 44 0.26 -5.44 -0.51
C VAL A 44 1.52 -5.83 -1.25
N ASP A 45 2.45 -4.90 -1.42
CA ASP A 45 3.77 -5.14 -1.96
C ASP A 45 4.83 -4.90 -0.89
N LEU A 46 5.58 -5.96 -0.60
CA LEU A 46 6.76 -5.90 0.23
C LEU A 46 7.96 -5.56 -0.66
N VAL A 47 8.55 -4.39 -0.49
CA VAL A 47 9.63 -3.87 -1.33
C VAL A 47 11.00 -4.26 -0.74
N PRO A 48 11.79 -5.09 -1.46
CA PRO A 48 13.05 -5.59 -0.92
C PRO A 48 14.11 -4.51 -0.68
N GLY A 49 14.66 -4.52 0.52
CA GLY A 49 15.65 -3.59 1.04
C GLY A 49 15.16 -2.15 1.23
N ALA A 50 13.86 -1.88 1.15
CA ALA A 50 13.29 -0.58 1.50
C ALA A 50 13.08 -0.45 3.00
N ASP A 51 13.24 0.76 3.51
CA ASP A 51 12.97 1.14 4.90
C ASP A 51 11.65 1.94 5.01
N HIS A 52 11.49 2.65 6.12
CA HIS A 52 10.31 3.49 6.39
C HIS A 52 10.10 4.59 5.35
N LEU A 53 11.19 5.15 4.82
CA LEU A 53 11.16 6.18 3.79
C LEU A 53 11.38 5.53 2.43
N LEU A 54 10.58 4.50 2.12
CA LEU A 54 10.68 3.65 0.93
C LEU A 54 10.83 4.44 -0.37
N ASN A 55 10.13 5.56 -0.50
CA ASN A 55 10.19 6.44 -1.68
C ASN A 55 11.55 7.15 -1.84
N LEU A 56 12.32 7.27 -0.76
CA LEU A 56 13.68 7.83 -0.77
C LEU A 56 14.75 6.74 -0.79
N SER A 57 14.55 5.63 -0.08
CA SER A 57 15.54 4.54 0.00
C SER A 57 15.52 3.65 -1.24
N ARG A 58 14.37 3.49 -1.90
CA ARG A 58 14.18 2.69 -3.12
C ARG A 58 13.32 3.44 -4.15
N PRO A 59 13.75 4.61 -4.66
CA PRO A 59 12.94 5.47 -5.54
C PRO A 59 12.47 4.72 -6.79
N ASP A 60 13.35 4.01 -7.50
CA ASP A 60 12.97 3.28 -8.71
C ASP A 60 11.91 2.19 -8.46
N ALA A 61 11.98 1.52 -7.31
CA ALA A 61 11.00 0.49 -6.97
C ALA A 61 9.66 1.10 -6.57
N PHE A 62 9.69 2.22 -5.86
CA PHE A 62 8.51 3.01 -5.53
C PHE A 62 7.81 3.54 -6.77
N ASP A 63 8.55 4.26 -7.63
CA ASP A 63 8.02 4.89 -8.83
C ASP A 63 7.40 3.85 -9.76
N ARG A 64 8.08 2.71 -9.98
CA ARG A 64 7.51 1.61 -10.76
C ARG A 64 6.20 1.10 -10.17
N ALA A 65 6.14 0.89 -8.85
CA ALA A 65 4.93 0.38 -8.21
C ALA A 65 3.75 1.38 -8.29
N VAL A 66 4.04 2.67 -8.20
CA VAL A 66 3.05 3.75 -8.38
C VAL A 66 2.56 3.81 -9.83
N HIS A 67 3.47 3.81 -10.80
CA HIS A 67 3.10 3.80 -12.22
C HIS A 67 2.28 2.56 -12.60
N GLU A 68 2.73 1.36 -12.20
CA GLU A 68 1.98 0.12 -12.43
C GLU A 68 0.57 0.14 -11.81
N PHE A 69 0.40 0.84 -10.68
CA PHE A 69 -0.91 1.01 -10.07
C PHE A 69 -1.78 1.97 -10.89
N VAL A 70 -1.26 3.15 -11.22
CA VAL A 70 -1.97 4.20 -11.98
C VAL A 70 -2.37 3.69 -13.37
N ASP A 71 -1.46 3.05 -14.09
CA ASP A 71 -1.71 2.53 -15.45
C ASP A 71 -2.83 1.46 -15.48
N ARG A 72 -3.11 0.82 -14.35
CA ARG A 72 -4.20 -0.17 -14.21
C ARG A 72 -5.53 0.46 -13.82
N LEU A 73 -5.56 1.74 -13.41
CA LEU A 73 -6.79 2.42 -13.05
C LEU A 73 -7.61 2.76 -14.31
N PRO A 74 -8.94 2.59 -14.27
CA PRO A 74 -9.81 3.07 -15.34
C PRO A 74 -9.62 4.58 -15.53
N GLY A 75 -9.40 5.03 -16.77
CA GLY A 75 -9.30 6.45 -17.12
C GLY A 75 -7.89 7.06 -17.06
N ALA A 76 -6.83 6.28 -16.79
CA ALA A 76 -5.44 6.76 -16.81
C ALA A 76 -4.88 7.09 -18.22
N GLY A 77 -5.74 7.15 -19.25
CA GLY A 77 -5.39 7.42 -20.64
C GLY A 77 -6.47 8.17 -21.43
N GLU A 78 -7.39 8.85 -20.73
CA GLU A 78 -8.32 9.82 -21.33
C GLU A 78 -7.88 11.27 -21.04
#